data_AF-A0A1C5TQT5-F1
#
_entry.id   AF-A0A1C5TQT5-F1
#
_cell.length_a   1.000
_cell.length_b   1.000
_cell.length_c   1.000
_cell.angle_alpha   90.00
_cell.angle_beta   90.00
_cell.angle_gamma   90.00
#
_symmetry.space_group_name_H-M   'P 1'
#
loop_
_entity.id
_entity.type
_entity.pdbx_description
1 polymer ?
#
loop_
_entity_poly.entity_id
_entity_poly.type
_entity_poly.pdbx_seq_one_letter_code
_entity_poly.pdbx_strand_id
1 'polypeptide(L)'
;MKKLKDFFYNKNDIIIVLIILAVAALIIYTRIGAIMDYPAKLAKQAAATAETTTTEPASAEKEKISVTIEDSDTASTVAQKIYDAGLISSKSEFEEYITSSGKESSIKAGTYEIPISSLQEEILNIITE
;
A
#
# COMPACT_ATOMS: atom_id res chain seq x y z
N MET A 1 -61.61 -19.30 -10.18
CA MET A 1 -60.44 -19.66 -11.01
C MET A 1 -59.39 -18.53 -10.99
N LYS A 2 -58.58 -18.42 -9.93
CA LYS A 2 -57.49 -17.40 -9.80
C LYS A 2 -56.08 -18.03 -9.76
N LYS A 3 -55.99 -19.33 -9.44
CA LYS A 3 -54.76 -20.09 -9.19
C LYS A 3 -53.79 -20.14 -10.40
N LEU A 4 -54.32 -20.20 -11.63
CA LEU A 4 -53.46 -20.25 -12.82
C LEU A 4 -52.92 -18.87 -13.22
N LYS A 5 -53.69 -17.80 -13.01
CA LYS A 5 -53.30 -16.43 -13.37
C LYS A 5 -52.27 -15.86 -12.38
N ASP A 6 -52.37 -16.21 -11.10
CA ASP A 6 -51.34 -15.96 -10.08
C ASP A 6 -50.05 -16.71 -10.40
N PHE A 7 -50.11 -17.94 -10.92
CA PHE A 7 -48.93 -18.67 -11.38
C PHE A 7 -48.22 -17.99 -12.56
N PHE A 8 -48.93 -17.23 -13.40
CA PHE A 8 -48.36 -16.46 -14.53
C PHE A 8 -47.86 -15.05 -14.15
N TYR A 9 -48.36 -14.42 -13.07
CA TYR A 9 -47.84 -13.16 -12.52
C TYR A 9 -46.71 -13.36 -11.48
N ASN A 10 -46.81 -14.35 -10.58
CA ASN A 10 -45.65 -14.90 -9.84
C ASN A 10 -44.61 -15.51 -10.77
N LYS A 11 -44.95 -15.78 -12.04
CA LYS A 11 -43.98 -16.23 -13.04
C LYS A 11 -42.99 -15.14 -13.42
N ASN A 12 -43.38 -13.86 -13.40
CA ASN A 12 -42.40 -12.80 -13.61
C ASN A 12 -41.39 -12.75 -12.46
N ASP A 13 -41.82 -13.00 -11.22
CA ASP A 13 -40.95 -13.13 -10.05
C ASP A 13 -40.09 -14.40 -10.07
N ILE A 14 -40.66 -15.55 -10.46
CA ILE A 14 -39.88 -16.79 -10.66
C ILE A 14 -38.88 -16.65 -11.80
N ILE A 15 -39.21 -15.88 -12.84
CA ILE A 15 -38.30 -15.53 -13.93
C ILE A 15 -37.17 -14.64 -13.39
N ILE A 16 -37.47 -13.65 -12.54
CA ILE A 16 -36.44 -12.82 -11.90
C ILE A 16 -35.48 -13.67 -11.06
N VAL A 17 -36.00 -14.60 -10.24
CA VAL A 17 -35.16 -15.52 -9.45
C VAL A 17 -34.32 -16.42 -10.34
N LEU A 18 -34.87 -16.97 -11.42
CA LEU A 18 -34.12 -17.77 -12.39
C LEU A 18 -33.05 -16.96 -13.11
N ILE A 19 -33.32 -15.69 -13.43
CA ILE A 19 -32.34 -14.77 -14.02
C ILE A 19 -31.22 -14.48 -13.02
N ILE A 20 -31.53 -14.20 -11.75
CA ILE A 20 -30.51 -13.96 -10.71
C ILE A 20 -29.64 -15.20 -10.52
N LEU A 21 -30.24 -16.40 -10.45
CA LEU A 21 -29.49 -17.66 -10.35
C LEU A 21 -28.64 -17.92 -11.59
N ALA A 22 -29.15 -17.64 -12.79
CA ALA A 22 -28.39 -17.78 -14.03
C ALA A 22 -27.22 -16.79 -14.08
N VAL A 23 -27.41 -15.54 -13.65
CA VAL A 23 -26.35 -14.52 -13.56
C VAL A 23 -25.32 -14.90 -12.51
N ALA A 24 -25.73 -15.38 -11.34
CA ALA A 24 -24.80 -15.87 -10.31
C ALA A 24 -23.98 -17.07 -10.80
N ALA A 25 -24.63 -18.04 -11.45
CA ALA A 25 -23.94 -19.19 -12.06
C ALA A 25 -22.97 -18.75 -13.17
N LEU A 26 -23.35 -17.76 -13.98
CA LEU A 26 -22.49 -17.17 -15.00
C LEU A 26 -21.26 -16.49 -14.37
N ILE A 27 -21.45 -15.70 -13.31
CA ILE A 27 -20.35 -15.06 -12.57
C ILE A 27 -19.41 -16.11 -12.00
N ILE A 28 -19.94 -17.13 -11.31
CA ILE A 28 -19.14 -18.22 -10.75
C ILE A 28 -18.39 -18.97 -11.85
N TYR A 29 -19.05 -19.29 -12.97
CA TYR A 29 -18.45 -19.95 -14.13
C TYR A 29 -17.29 -19.12 -14.70
N THR A 30 -17.47 -17.82 -14.89
CA THR A 30 -16.41 -16.93 -15.41
C THR A 30 -15.25 -16.76 -14.43
N ARG A 31 -15.46 -16.95 -13.13
CA ARG A 31 -14.45 -16.80 -12.10
C ARG A 31 -13.76 -18.11 -11.70
N ILE A 32 -14.34 -19.27 -12.02
CA ILE A 32 -13.79 -20.59 -11.64
C ILE A 32 -12.37 -20.81 -12.18
N GLY A 33 -12.09 -20.34 -13.41
CA GLY A 33 -10.76 -20.45 -14.02
C GLY A 33 -9.70 -19.62 -13.29
N ALA A 34 -10.07 -18.43 -12.81
CA ALA A 34 -9.19 -17.57 -12.04
C ALA A 34 -8.89 -18.14 -10.64
N ILE A 35 -9.86 -18.81 -10.03
CA ILE A 35 -9.69 -19.47 -8.71
C ILE A 35 -8.79 -20.70 -8.83
N MET A 36 -8.91 -21.50 -9.90
CA MET A 36 -8.08 -22.68 -10.11
C MET A 36 -6.63 -22.35 -10.53
N ASP A 37 -6.42 -21.24 -11.22
CA ASP A 37 -5.07 -20.73 -11.54
C ASP A 37 -4.42 -19.98 -10.36
N TYR A 38 -5.19 -19.63 -9.33
CA TYR A 38 -4.69 -18.92 -8.15
C TYR A 38 -3.56 -19.63 -7.41
N PRO A 39 -3.62 -20.95 -7.09
CA PRO A 39 -2.48 -21.65 -6.46
C PRO A 39 -1.23 -21.64 -7.35
N ALA A 40 -1.38 -21.72 -8.67
CA ALA A 40 -0.27 -21.66 -9.62
C ALA A 40 0.35 -20.25 -9.70
N LYS A 41 -0.47 -19.19 -9.66
CA LYS A 41 0.01 -17.80 -9.58
C LYS A 41 0.76 -17.54 -8.29
N LEU A 42 0.26 -18.01 -7.14
CA LEU A 42 0.96 -17.89 -5.86
C LEU A 42 2.28 -18.67 -5.86
N ALA A 43 2.28 -19.91 -6.38
CA ALA A 43 3.50 -20.71 -6.49
C ALA A 43 4.53 -20.10 -7.45
N LYS A 44 4.09 -19.54 -8.58
CA LYS A 44 4.97 -18.86 -9.53
C LYS A 44 5.48 -17.52 -9.01
N GLN A 45 4.67 -16.79 -8.23
CA GLN A 45 5.10 -15.58 -7.54
C GLN A 45 6.11 -15.90 -6.43
N ALA A 46 5.89 -16.97 -5.66
CA ALA A 46 6.86 -17.46 -4.67
C ALA A 46 8.15 -17.97 -5.32
N ALA A 47 8.08 -18.61 -6.50
CA ALA A 47 9.25 -19.06 -7.25
C ALA A 47 9.98 -17.91 -7.98
N ALA A 48 9.28 -16.90 -8.47
CA ALA A 48 9.89 -15.71 -9.08
C ALA A 48 10.62 -14.83 -8.05
N THR A 49 10.21 -14.88 -6.78
CA THR A 49 10.96 -14.25 -5.67
C THR A 49 12.21 -15.05 -5.27
N ALA A 50 12.41 -16.28 -5.76
CA ALA A 50 13.50 -17.16 -5.36
C ALA A 50 14.73 -17.17 -6.29
N GLU A 51 14.69 -16.54 -7.47
CA GLU A 51 15.83 -16.52 -8.43
C GLU A 51 16.41 -15.12 -8.69
N THR A 52 16.47 -14.26 -7.68
CA THR A 52 17.46 -13.18 -7.68
C THR A 52 18.19 -13.16 -6.34
N THR A 53 19.26 -13.95 -6.29
CA THR A 53 20.29 -13.88 -5.25
C THR A 53 20.89 -12.47 -5.21
N THR A 54 20.81 -11.78 -4.06
CA THR A 54 21.97 -11.45 -3.19
C THR A 54 21.50 -10.66 -1.94
N THR A 55 21.94 -11.18 -0.77
CA THR A 55 22.00 -10.59 0.59
C THR A 55 20.76 -10.44 1.49
N GLU A 56 20.76 -11.28 2.54
CA GLU A 56 20.33 -11.06 3.95
C GLU A 56 18.84 -11.00 4.34
N PRO A 57 18.47 -11.33 5.61
CA PRO A 57 17.42 -12.29 5.92
C PRO A 57 16.10 -11.64 6.34
N ALA A 58 15.03 -12.40 6.13
CA ALA A 58 13.66 -12.09 6.54
C ALA A 58 13.53 -11.58 7.98
N SER A 59 13.04 -10.35 8.13
CA SER A 59 12.41 -9.86 9.36
C SER A 59 11.49 -8.69 9.02
N ALA A 60 10.17 -8.93 9.02
CA ALA A 60 9.10 -7.91 9.06
C ALA A 60 9.53 -6.52 8.53
N GLU A 61 9.74 -6.41 7.22
CA GLU A 61 10.36 -5.22 6.64
C GLU A 61 9.37 -4.05 6.71
N LYS A 62 9.56 -3.19 7.70
CA LYS A 62 9.16 -1.80 7.58
C LYS A 62 9.84 -1.30 6.31
N GLU A 63 9.06 -1.06 5.24
CA GLU A 63 9.58 -0.43 4.03
C GLU A 63 10.41 0.79 4.46
N LYS A 64 11.69 0.83 4.08
CA LYS A 64 12.60 1.95 4.37
C LYS A 64 12.89 2.67 3.07
N ILE A 65 12.95 3.99 3.14
CA ILE A 65 13.25 4.86 2.01
C ILE A 65 14.58 5.54 2.26
N SER A 66 15.45 5.48 1.26
CA SER A 66 16.72 6.18 1.26
C SER A 66 16.51 7.65 0.92
N VAL A 67 16.90 8.55 1.82
CA VAL A 67 16.90 10.00 1.60
C VAL A 67 18.32 10.52 1.64
N THR A 68 18.72 11.27 0.61
CA THR A 68 20.05 11.88 0.52
C THR A 68 19.97 13.37 0.86
N ILE A 69 20.64 13.75 1.94
CA ILE A 69 20.78 15.12 2.43
C ILE A 69 22.16 15.64 2.05
N GLU A 70 22.22 16.83 1.48
CA GLU A 70 23.45 17.52 1.08
C GLU A 70 23.82 18.60 2.11
N ASP A 71 25.11 18.97 2.20
CA ASP A 71 25.59 19.99 3.17
C ASP A 71 24.98 21.38 2.94
N SER A 72 24.46 21.64 1.73
CA SER A 72 23.76 22.88 1.38
C SER A 72 22.26 22.83 1.65
N ASP A 73 21.70 21.70 2.09
CA ASP A 73 20.28 21.57 2.35
C ASP A 73 19.90 22.29 3.65
N THR A 74 18.89 23.16 3.55
CA THR A 74 18.22 23.78 4.70
C THR A 74 17.11 22.88 5.26
N ALA A 75 16.60 23.17 6.46
CA ALA A 75 15.48 22.41 7.04
C ALA A 75 14.30 22.26 6.07
N SER A 76 13.99 23.33 5.31
CA SER A 76 12.93 23.29 4.30
C SER A 76 13.22 22.32 3.16
N THR A 77 14.48 22.22 2.72
CA THR A 77 14.88 21.31 1.63
C THR A 77 14.89 19.86 2.11
N VAL A 78 15.39 19.63 3.32
CA VAL A 78 15.36 18.31 3.96
C VAL A 78 13.93 17.84 4.19
N ALA A 79 13.07 18.71 4.73
CA ALA A 79 11.64 18.43 4.92
C ALA A 79 10.97 18.10 3.58
N GLN A 80 11.31 18.80 2.51
CA GLN A 80 10.78 18.51 1.19
C GLN A 80 11.22 17.15 0.67
N LYS A 81 12.51 16.80 0.77
CA LYS A 81 13.01 15.48 0.35
C LYS A 81 12.34 14.34 1.10
N ILE A 82 12.11 14.52 2.40
CA ILE A 82 11.43 13.54 3.26
C ILE A 82 9.92 13.46 2.92
N TYR A 83 9.30 14.59 2.58
CA TYR A 83 7.91 14.64 2.10
C TYR A 83 7.74 13.99 0.73
N ASP A 84 8.62 14.29 -0.22
CA ASP A 84 8.62 13.71 -1.58
C ASP A 84 8.87 12.20 -1.54
N ALA A 85 9.65 11.74 -0.55
CA ALA A 85 9.81 10.33 -0.20
C ALA A 85 8.55 9.70 0.43
N GLY A 86 7.54 10.47 0.83
CA GLY A 86 6.33 9.96 1.47
C GLY A 86 6.52 9.50 2.93
N LEU A 87 7.64 9.88 3.56
CA LEU A 87 7.94 9.57 4.96
C LEU A 87 7.18 10.46 5.94
N ILE A 88 6.73 11.63 5.49
CA ILE A 88 5.93 12.58 6.28
C ILE A 88 4.72 13.05 5.48
N SER A 89 3.61 13.31 6.17
CA SER A 89 2.36 13.77 5.54
C SER A 89 2.34 15.27 5.26
N SER A 90 3.22 16.04 5.90
CA SER A 90 3.26 17.51 5.80
C SER A 90 4.68 18.03 5.93
N LYS A 91 5.18 18.63 4.84
CA LYS A 91 6.46 19.36 4.83
C LYS A 91 6.48 20.44 5.92
N SER A 92 5.41 21.22 6.03
CA SER A 92 5.34 22.38 6.92
C SER A 92 5.42 21.99 8.39
N GLU A 93 4.75 20.90 8.79
CA GLU A 93 4.80 20.42 10.18
C GLU A 93 6.22 19.96 10.55
N PHE A 94 6.89 19.25 9.64
CA PHE A 94 8.24 18.76 9.88
C PHE A 94 9.29 19.87 9.90
N GLU A 95 9.16 20.87 9.02
CA GLU A 95 10.01 22.06 9.00
C GLU A 95 9.89 22.86 10.30
N GLU A 96 8.66 23.08 10.76
CA GLU A 96 8.40 23.77 12.03
C GLU A 96 8.91 22.94 13.22
N TYR A 97 8.80 21.61 13.15
CA TYR A 97 9.37 20.71 14.16
C TYR A 97 10.89 20.78 14.24
N ILE A 98 11.61 20.81 13.11
CA ILE A 98 13.07 21.01 13.07
C ILE A 98 13.45 22.35 13.71
N THR A 99 12.74 23.41 13.32
CA THR A 99 12.99 24.79 13.77
C THR A 99 12.72 24.93 15.27
N SER A 100 11.58 24.43 15.74
CA SER A 100 11.19 24.45 17.15
C SER A 100 12.11 23.60 18.03
N SER A 101 12.63 22.50 17.49
CA SER A 101 13.58 21.62 18.18
C SER A 101 14.99 22.21 18.24
N GLY A 102 15.28 23.30 17.51
CA GLY A 102 16.62 23.91 17.44
C GLY A 102 17.69 22.99 16.86
N LYS A 103 17.28 21.91 16.17
CA LYS A 103 18.17 20.88 15.62
C LYS A 103 18.59 21.13 14.18
N GLU A 104 18.15 22.24 13.60
CA GLU A 104 18.45 22.64 12.23
C GLU A 104 19.95 22.64 11.92
N SER A 105 20.78 23.14 12.85
CA SER A 105 22.25 23.13 12.70
C SER A 105 22.91 21.78 13.01
N SER A 106 22.15 20.80 13.50
CA SER A 106 22.63 19.45 13.81
C SER A 106 22.34 18.45 12.69
N ILE A 107 21.62 18.87 11.65
CA ILE A 107 21.37 18.04 10.48
C ILE A 107 22.71 17.80 9.79
N LYS A 108 23.02 16.53 9.51
CA LYS A 108 24.23 16.14 8.81
C LYS A 108 23.89 15.73 7.38
N ALA A 109 24.81 16.05 6.47
CA ALA A 109 24.75 15.53 5.11
C ALA A 109 25.09 14.04 5.10
N GLY A 110 24.33 13.28 4.33
CA GLY A 110 24.43 11.83 4.32
C GLY A 110 23.26 11.19 3.60
N THR A 111 23.38 9.89 3.35
CA THR A 111 22.27 9.07 2.90
C THR A 111 21.73 8.30 4.09
N TYR A 112 20.45 8.51 4.39
CA TYR A 112 19.76 7.94 5.55
C TYR A 112 18.66 6.99 5.09
N GLU A 113 18.61 5.80 5.69
CA GLU A 113 17.53 4.83 5.47
C GLU A 113 16.47 4.99 6.54
N ILE A 114 15.35 5.60 6.16
CA ILE A 114 14.29 5.97 7.09
C ILE A 114 13.09 5.04 6.87
N PRO A 115 12.59 4.34 7.90
CA PRO A 115 11.36 3.54 7.80
C PRO A 115 10.12 4.41 7.53
N ILE A 116 9.22 3.97 6.64
CA ILE A 116 7.98 4.70 6.30
C ILE A 116 7.04 4.85 7.50
N SER A 117 7.13 3.94 8.47
CA SER A 117 6.34 4.01 9.71
C SER A 117 7.00 4.87 10.80
N SER A 118 8.15 5.50 10.53
CA SER A 118 8.86 6.28 11.55
C SER A 118 8.14 7.59 11.85
N LEU A 119 8.13 7.98 13.11
CA LEU A 119 7.56 9.24 13.55
C LEU A 119 8.48 10.41 13.16
N GLN A 120 7.93 11.61 13.00
CA GLN A 120 8.72 12.82 12.74
C GLN A 120 9.92 13.02 13.69
N GLU A 121 9.79 12.64 14.96
CA GLU A 121 10.89 12.66 15.94
C GLU A 121 12.00 11.67 15.59
N GLU A 122 11.61 10.45 15.21
CA GLU A 122 12.53 9.37 14.84
C GLU A 122 13.29 9.75 13.56
N ILE A 123 12.57 10.29 12.58
CA ILE A 123 13.14 10.81 11.34
C ILE A 123 14.15 11.92 11.64
N LEU A 124 13.79 12.89 12.50
CA LEU A 124 14.68 13.99 12.88
C LEU A 124 15.94 13.49 13.60
N ASN A 125 15.79 12.51 14.50
CA ASN A 125 16.94 11.94 15.18
C ASN A 125 17.88 11.21 14.20
N ILE A 126 17.35 10.44 13.23
CA ILE A 126 18.17 9.76 12.22
C ILE A 126 19.05 10.75 11.44
N ILE A 127 18.49 11.88 11.02
CA ILE A 127 19.22 12.88 10.20
C ILE A 127 20.12 13.82 11.04
N THR A 128 19.99 13.77 12.37
CA THR A 128 20.79 14.60 13.31
C THR A 128 21.79 13.78 14.15
N GLU A 129 21.82 12.46 13.97
CA GLU A 129 22.74 11.54 14.65
C GLU A 129 24.19 11.68 14.17
#